data_AF-A0A538CUD0-F1
#
_entry.id   AF-A0A538CUD0-F1
#
_cell.length_a   1.000
_cell.length_b   1.000
_cell.length_c   1.000
_cell.angle_alpha   90.00
_cell.angle_beta   90.00
_cell.angle_gamma   90.00
#
_symmetry.space_group_name_H-M   'P 1'
#
loop_
_entity.id
_entity.type
_entity.pdbx_description
1 polymer ?
#
loop_
_entity_poly.entity_id
_entity_poly.type
_entity_poly.pdbx_seq_one_letter_code
_entity_poly.pdbx_strand_id
1 'polypeptide(L)'
;VAGDPTIRQELIRQLCYAETIKYLGYRTQSAASRGQLPGPESSVIKLAASRRLEHQGNLVMSISGASGMLWQTSAYLGGFWQNQFLGQWMSRIGGGTDQIQRNTIGEKVLQLPPEPRVDKGIPFKDVPK
;
A
#
# COMPACT_ATOMS: atom_id res chain seq x y z
N VAL A 1 14.72 19.54 -10.99
CA VAL A 1 13.65 18.60 -10.58
C VAL A 1 12.31 19.32 -10.39
N ALA A 2 12.11 20.18 -9.39
CA ALA A 2 10.80 20.85 -9.16
C ALA A 2 10.39 21.91 -10.21
N GLY A 3 11.31 22.30 -11.10
CA GLY A 3 11.03 23.17 -12.25
C GLY A 3 10.28 22.48 -13.39
N ASP A 4 10.32 21.14 -13.45
CA ASP A 4 9.55 20.35 -14.40
C ASP A 4 8.10 20.22 -13.90
N PRO A 5 7.09 20.67 -14.67
CA PRO A 5 5.70 20.63 -14.25
C PRO A 5 5.18 19.21 -14.03
N THR A 6 5.69 18.22 -14.77
CA THR A 6 5.26 16.82 -14.63
C THR A 6 5.76 16.21 -13.33
N ILE A 7 7.05 16.37 -13.04
CA ILE A 7 7.65 15.91 -11.78
C ILE A 7 7.01 16.63 -10.59
N ARG A 8 6.74 17.93 -10.71
CA ARG A 8 6.04 18.69 -9.67
C ARG A 8 4.66 18.10 -9.38
N GLN A 9 3.89 17.73 -10.41
CA GLN A 9 2.58 17.13 -10.25
C GLN A 9 2.67 15.77 -9.52
N GLU A 10 3.64 14.94 -9.86
CA GLU A 10 3.86 13.66 -9.18
C GLU A 10 4.30 13.85 -7.72
N LEU A 11 5.14 14.84 -7.43
CA LEU A 11 5.51 15.18 -6.05
C LEU A 11 4.29 15.62 -5.22
N ILE A 12 3.40 16.43 -5.80
CA ILE A 12 2.14 16.82 -5.16
C ILE A 12 1.23 15.60 -4.97
N ARG A 13 1.13 14.70 -5.95
CA ARG A 13 0.38 13.44 -5.80
C ARG A 13 0.92 12.59 -4.65
N GLN A 14 2.24 12.50 -4.50
CA GLN A 14 2.88 11.80 -3.39
C GLN A 14 2.52 12.43 -2.03
N LEU A 15 2.49 13.76 -1.96
CA LEU A 15 2.05 14.49 -0.76
C LEU A 15 0.57 14.22 -0.45
N CYS A 16 -0.30 14.24 -1.46
CA CYS A 16 -1.72 13.91 -1.28
C CYS A 16 -1.92 12.50 -0.73
N TYR A 17 -1.14 11.51 -1.19
CA TYR A 17 -1.17 10.17 -0.60
C TYR A 17 -0.77 10.18 0.88
N ALA A 18 0.30 10.89 1.25
CA ALA A 18 0.75 10.98 2.63
C ALA A 18 -0.30 11.64 3.54
N GLU A 19 -0.86 12.77 3.12
CA GLU A 19 -1.92 13.46 3.88
C GLU A 19 -3.18 12.60 3.99
N THR A 20 -3.59 11.92 2.91
CA THR A 20 -4.76 11.01 2.95
C THR A 20 -4.57 9.93 4.01
N ILE A 21 -3.41 9.27 4.04
CA ILE A 21 -3.13 8.22 5.04
C ILE A 21 -3.09 8.79 6.45
N LYS A 22 -2.50 9.97 6.65
CA LYS A 22 -2.45 10.67 7.93
C LYS A 22 -3.86 10.97 8.46
N TYR A 23 -4.73 11.54 7.64
CA TYR A 23 -6.11 11.84 8.05
C TYR A 23 -6.95 10.59 8.26
N LEU A 24 -6.75 9.51 7.48
CA LEU A 24 -7.36 8.21 7.77
C LEU A 24 -6.91 7.68 9.13
N GLY A 25 -5.62 7.79 9.45
CA GLY A 25 -5.06 7.43 10.75
C GLY A 25 -5.69 8.22 11.90
N TYR A 26 -5.86 9.54 11.75
CA TYR A 26 -6.59 10.35 12.73
C TYR A 26 -8.03 9.89 12.90
N ARG A 27 -8.72 9.53 11.82
CA ARG A 27 -10.08 9.00 11.88
C ARG A 27 -10.17 7.71 12.71
N THR A 28 -9.21 6.80 12.51
CA THR A 28 -9.11 5.56 13.30
C THR A 28 -8.82 5.86 14.77
N GLN A 29 -7.90 6.79 15.06
CA GLN A 29 -7.60 7.19 16.45
C GLN A 29 -8.81 7.84 17.14
N SER A 30 -9.54 8.72 16.45
CA SER A 30 -10.75 9.34 16.98
C SER A 30 -11.89 8.34 17.21
N ALA A 31 -11.99 7.29 16.39
CA ALA A 31 -12.94 6.20 16.62
C ALA A 31 -12.56 5.39 17.87
N ALA A 32 -11.29 5.01 17.98
CA ALA A 32 -10.76 4.29 19.13
C ALA A 32 -10.93 5.08 20.44
N SER A 33 -10.73 6.40 20.43
CA SER A 33 -10.94 7.24 21.61
C SER A 33 -12.40 7.30 22.09
N ARG A 34 -13.35 6.88 21.27
CA ARG A 34 -14.78 6.72 21.61
C ARG A 34 -15.14 5.27 21.94
N GLY A 35 -14.16 4.39 22.13
CA GLY A 35 -14.37 2.96 22.39
C GLY A 35 -14.85 2.16 21.18
N GLN A 36 -14.81 2.73 19.96
CA GLN A 36 -15.19 2.00 18.75
C GLN A 36 -14.05 1.05 18.37
N LEU A 37 -14.38 -0.22 18.14
CA LEU A 37 -13.41 -1.22 17.70
C LEU A 37 -12.96 -0.92 16.26
N PRO A 38 -11.67 -1.06 15.94
CA PRO A 38 -11.19 -0.96 14.57
C PRO A 38 -11.86 -2.01 13.68
N GLY A 39 -12.42 -1.55 12.57
CA GLY A 39 -13.11 -2.36 11.58
C GLY A 39 -12.33 -2.52 10.27
N PRO A 40 -13.03 -2.73 9.14
CA PRO A 40 -12.42 -2.93 7.83
C PRO A 40 -11.71 -1.68 7.28
N GLU A 41 -11.77 -0.51 7.93
CA GLU A 41 -11.03 0.70 7.54
C GLU A 41 -9.52 0.50 7.54
N SER A 42 -9.01 -0.43 8.37
CA SER A 42 -7.62 -0.88 8.34
C SER A 42 -7.21 -1.40 6.95
N SER A 43 -8.13 -2.05 6.23
CA SER A 43 -7.89 -2.55 4.88
C SER A 43 -7.77 -1.42 3.87
N VAL A 44 -8.53 -0.35 4.04
CA VAL A 44 -8.45 0.86 3.21
C VAL A 44 -7.11 1.55 3.42
N ILE A 45 -6.70 1.74 4.67
CA ILE A 45 -5.41 2.35 5.02
C ILE A 45 -4.25 1.53 4.45
N LYS A 46 -4.30 0.21 4.56
CA LYS A 46 -3.25 -0.67 4.03
C LYS A 46 -3.12 -0.57 2.51
N LEU A 47 -4.23 -0.60 1.77
CA LEU A 47 -4.20 -0.42 0.31
C LEU A 47 -3.69 0.96 -0.09
N ALA A 48 -4.07 2.02 0.63
CA ALA A 48 -3.56 3.36 0.39
C ALA A 48 -2.05 3.44 0.63
N ALA A 49 -1.55 2.77 1.68
CA ALA A 49 -0.13 2.67 1.96
C ALA A 49 0.64 1.91 0.87
N SER A 50 0.12 0.77 0.38
CA SER A 50 0.72 0.04 -0.75
C SER A 50 0.88 0.94 -1.98
N ARG A 51 -0.19 1.66 -2.36
CA ARG A 51 -0.17 2.60 -3.49
C ARG A 51 0.83 3.74 -3.30
N ARG A 52 0.93 4.29 -2.09
CA ARG A 52 1.89 5.36 -1.78
C ARG A 52 3.34 4.88 -1.92
N LEU A 53 3.64 3.67 -1.45
CA LEU A 53 4.99 3.10 -1.56
C LEU A 53 5.38 2.82 -3.01
N GLU A 54 4.45 2.25 -3.77
CA GLU A 54 4.65 2.02 -5.21
C GLU A 54 4.92 3.33 -5.96
N HIS A 55 4.05 4.31 -5.77
CA HIS A 55 4.19 5.62 -6.39
C HIS A 55 5.51 6.30 -6.00
N GLN A 56 5.88 6.25 -4.70
CA GLN A 56 7.15 6.79 -4.22
C GLN A 56 8.36 6.13 -4.89
N GLY A 57 8.41 4.80 -4.89
CA GLY A 57 9.52 4.04 -5.46
C GLY A 57 9.69 4.39 -6.93
N ASN A 58 8.60 4.30 -7.70
CA ASN A 58 8.61 4.57 -9.13
C ASN A 58 9.03 6.01 -9.44
N LEU A 59 8.48 6.99 -8.71
CA LEU A 59 8.81 8.40 -8.90
C LEU A 59 10.29 8.69 -8.60
N VAL A 60 10.82 8.15 -7.51
CA VAL A 60 12.22 8.38 -7.15
C VAL A 60 13.17 7.73 -8.17
N MET A 61 12.87 6.52 -8.66
CA MET A 61 13.66 5.90 -9.73
C MET A 61 13.61 6.72 -11.01
N SER A 62 12.43 7.23 -11.38
CA SER A 62 12.25 8.10 -12.54
C SER A 62 13.06 9.41 -12.43
N ILE A 63 13.01 10.09 -11.27
CA ILE A 63 13.79 11.30 -11.01
C ILE A 63 15.30 11.03 -11.03
N SER A 64 15.72 9.85 -10.57
CA SER A 64 17.15 9.47 -10.50
C SER A 64 17.75 9.13 -11.86
N GLY A 65 16.93 8.87 -12.88
CA GLY A 65 17.39 8.48 -14.21
C GLY A 65 18.32 7.26 -14.17
N ALA A 66 19.39 7.28 -14.97
CA ALA A 66 20.35 6.18 -15.04
C ALA A 66 21.02 5.87 -13.70
N SER A 67 21.25 6.88 -12.85
CA SER A 67 21.82 6.70 -11.51
C SER A 67 20.91 5.89 -10.58
N GLY A 68 19.62 5.77 -10.90
CA GLY A 68 18.68 4.87 -10.21
C GLY A 68 19.09 3.40 -10.28
N MET A 69 19.88 3.00 -11.28
CA MET A 69 20.36 1.62 -11.44
C MET A 69 21.61 1.29 -10.60
N LEU A 70 22.24 2.30 -9.99
CA LEU A 70 23.38 2.08 -9.09
C LEU A 70 22.92 1.40 -7.80
N TRP A 71 23.82 0.70 -7.13
CA TRP A 71 23.51 -0.05 -5.90
C TRP A 71 24.59 0.10 -4.83
N GLN A 72 24.21 -0.08 -3.56
CA GLN A 72 25.09 0.02 -2.38
C GLN A 72 25.97 1.29 -2.41
N THR A 73 27.28 1.14 -2.23
CA THR A 73 28.23 2.26 -2.12
C THR A 73 28.33 3.09 -3.39
N SER A 74 27.97 2.53 -4.55
CA SER A 74 27.90 3.27 -5.80
C SER A 74 26.63 4.12 -5.93
N ALA A 75 25.61 3.87 -5.11
CA ALA A 75 24.35 4.61 -5.15
C ALA A 75 24.32 5.77 -4.14
N TYR A 76 23.58 6.83 -4.50
CA TYR A 76 23.24 7.90 -3.56
C TYR A 76 22.57 7.33 -2.30
N LEU A 77 22.98 7.81 -1.13
CA LEU A 77 22.53 7.32 0.18
C LEU A 77 22.66 5.80 0.35
N GLY A 78 23.71 5.19 -0.22
CA GLY A 78 24.00 3.78 -0.03
C GLY A 78 22.94 2.83 -0.61
N GLY A 79 22.13 3.28 -1.57
CA GLY A 79 21.07 2.47 -2.17
C GLY A 79 19.75 2.51 -1.41
N PHE A 80 19.55 3.45 -0.47
CA PHE A 80 18.31 3.60 0.30
C PHE A 80 17.07 3.62 -0.60
N TRP A 81 17.09 4.43 -1.67
CA TRP A 81 15.92 4.59 -2.54
C TRP A 81 15.63 3.37 -3.41
N GLN A 82 16.67 2.67 -3.84
CA GLN A 82 16.51 1.43 -4.59
C GLN A 82 15.99 0.32 -3.67
N ASN A 83 16.41 0.27 -2.40
CA ASN A 83 15.80 -0.61 -1.39
C ASN A 83 14.32 -0.26 -1.16
N GLN A 84 13.97 1.02 -1.05
CA GLN A 84 12.56 1.44 -0.94
C GLN A 84 11.74 1.04 -2.16
N PHE A 85 12.30 1.22 -3.36
CA PHE A 85 11.69 0.77 -4.61
C PHE A 85 11.48 -0.75 -4.59
N LEU A 86 12.53 -1.56 -4.42
CA LEU A 86 12.47 -3.03 -4.31
C LEU A 86 11.61 -3.54 -3.14
N GLY A 87 11.46 -2.75 -2.09
CA GLY A 87 10.62 -3.05 -0.94
C GLY A 87 9.12 -2.83 -1.19
N GLN A 88 8.74 -2.06 -2.22
CA GLN A 88 7.32 -1.68 -2.42
C GLN A 88 6.41 -2.91 -2.58
N TRP A 89 6.92 -4.01 -3.16
CA TRP A 89 6.17 -5.26 -3.36
C TRP A 89 5.86 -6.01 -2.07
N MET A 90 6.70 -5.89 -1.04
CA MET A 90 6.45 -6.50 0.27
C MET A 90 5.10 -6.04 0.83
N SER A 91 4.77 -4.76 0.67
CA SER A 91 3.51 -4.20 1.15
C SER A 91 2.29 -4.83 0.46
N ARG A 92 2.42 -5.34 -0.77
CA ARG A 92 1.31 -5.92 -1.52
C ARG A 92 0.98 -7.36 -1.13
N ILE A 93 1.87 -8.02 -0.39
CA ILE A 93 1.77 -9.43 -0.01
C ILE A 93 1.69 -9.58 1.52
N GLY A 94 2.57 -8.89 2.24
CA GLY A 94 2.64 -8.93 3.70
C GLY A 94 1.41 -8.33 4.36
N GLY A 95 0.95 -8.95 5.46
CA GLY A 95 -0.19 -8.46 6.24
C GLY A 95 -1.54 -8.58 5.53
N GLY A 96 -1.65 -9.48 4.55
CA GLY A 96 -2.83 -9.65 3.69
C GLY A 96 -2.59 -9.04 2.31
N THR A 97 -2.77 -9.85 1.26
CA THR A 97 -2.53 -9.38 -0.11
C THR A 97 -3.49 -8.25 -0.46
N ASP A 98 -3.12 -7.40 -1.43
CA ASP A 98 -4.03 -6.33 -1.87
C ASP A 98 -5.39 -6.86 -2.35
N GLN A 99 -5.43 -8.08 -2.89
CA GLN A 99 -6.67 -8.78 -3.28
C GLN A 99 -7.50 -9.13 -2.05
N ILE A 100 -6.90 -9.72 -1.01
CA ILE A 100 -7.60 -10.04 0.23
C ILE A 100 -8.14 -8.78 0.93
N GLN A 101 -7.39 -7.67 0.90
CA GLN A 101 -7.89 -6.41 1.42
C GLN A 101 -9.08 -5.85 0.62
N ARG A 102 -9.06 -5.97 -0.72
CA ARG A 102 -10.19 -5.57 -1.57
C ARG A 102 -11.42 -6.44 -1.31
N ASN A 103 -11.24 -7.76 -1.15
CA ASN A 103 -12.34 -8.66 -0.78
C ASN A 103 -12.92 -8.29 0.59
N THR A 104 -12.05 -7.99 1.57
CA THR A 104 -12.50 -7.52 2.89
C THR A 104 -13.33 -6.24 2.80
N ILE A 105 -12.94 -5.29 1.95
CA ILE A 105 -13.73 -4.08 1.71
C ILE A 105 -15.05 -4.43 1.01
N GLY A 106 -15.02 -5.25 -0.03
CA GLY A 106 -16.22 -5.69 -0.76
C GLY A 106 -17.24 -6.34 0.17
N GLU A 107 -16.83 -7.33 0.94
CA GLU A 107 -17.71 -8.11 1.81
C GLU A 107 -18.14 -7.36 3.06
N LYS A 108 -17.20 -6.69 3.76
CA LYS A 108 -17.48 -6.10 5.09
C LYS A 108 -17.91 -4.63 5.05
N VAL A 109 -17.54 -3.88 4.02
CA VAL A 109 -17.92 -2.47 3.87
C VAL A 109 -19.07 -2.33 2.89
N LEU A 110 -18.92 -2.89 1.69
CA LEU A 110 -19.90 -2.76 0.61
C LEU A 110 -20.99 -3.84 0.66
N GLN A 111 -20.87 -4.83 1.56
CA GLN A 111 -21.80 -5.95 1.71
C GLN A 111 -22.04 -6.73 0.41
N LEU A 112 -21.02 -6.80 -0.44
CA LEU A 112 -21.06 -7.60 -1.65
C LEU A 112 -21.03 -9.10 -1.28
N PRO A 113 -21.65 -9.97 -2.10
CA PRO A 113 -21.53 -11.41 -1.92
C PRO A 113 -20.06 -11.85 -1.90
N PRO A 114 -19.67 -12.77 -1.01
CA PRO A 114 -18.31 -13.32 -1.00
C PRO A 114 -18.02 -14.09 -2.28
N GLU A 115 -16.75 -14.16 -2.66
CA GLU A 115 -16.33 -14.99 -3.79
C GLU A 115 -16.73 -16.46 -3.58
N PRO A 116 -17.22 -17.17 -4.62
CA PRO A 116 -17.54 -18.59 -4.53
C PRO A 116 -16.34 -19.40 -4.06
N ARG A 117 -16.53 -20.13 -2.97
CA ARG A 117 -15.50 -20.96 -2.34
C ARG A 117 -16.04 -22.36 -2.08
N VAL A 118 -15.53 -23.32 -2.83
CA VAL A 118 -15.87 -24.74 -2.68
C VAL A 118 -15.21 -25.39 -1.46
N ASP A 119 -14.21 -24.72 -0.88
CA ASP A 119 -13.40 -25.18 0.25
C ASP A 119 -13.84 -24.59 1.60
N LYS A 120 -14.85 -23.70 1.62
CA LYS A 120 -15.21 -22.94 2.81
C LYS A 120 -15.76 -23.87 3.90
N GLY A 121 -15.09 -23.89 5.05
CA GLY A 121 -15.46 -24.74 6.20
C GLY A 121 -14.87 -26.15 6.16
N ILE A 122 -14.14 -26.49 5.10
CA ILE A 122 -13.41 -27.75 4.98
C ILE A 122 -12.00 -27.54 5.54
N PRO A 123 -11.52 -28.36 6.50
CA PRO A 123 -10.11 -28.31 6.90
C PRO A 123 -9.19 -28.49 5.71
N PHE A 124 -8.06 -27.76 5.66
CA PHE A 124 -7.19 -27.75 4.47
C PHE A 124 -6.76 -29.14 3.98
N LYS A 125 -6.55 -30.10 4.90
CA LYS A 125 -6.19 -31.49 4.59
C LYS A 125 -7.28 -32.28 3.85
N ASP A 126 -8.53 -31.84 3.96
CA ASP A 126 -9.72 -32.53 3.43
C ASP A 126 -10.24 -31.85 2.14
N VAL A 127 -9.53 -30.83 1.62
CA VAL A 127 -9.87 -30.15 0.37
C VAL A 127 -9.57 -31.08 -0.83
N PRO A 128 -10.55 -31.32 -1.74
CA PRO A 128 -10.33 -32.13 -2.93
C PRO A 128 -9.19 -31.58 -3.81
N LYS A 129 -8.31 -32.47 -4.30
CA LYS A 129 -7.20 -32.11 -5.20
C LYS A 129 -7.61 -32.09 -6.66
#